data_AF-X1MNM2-F1
#
_entry.id   AF-X1MNM2-F1
#
_cell.length_a   1.000
_cell.length_b   1.000
_cell.length_c   1.000
_cell.angle_alpha   90.00
_cell.angle_beta   90.00
_cell.angle_gamma   90.00
#
_symmetry.space_group_name_H-M   'P 1'
#
loop_
_entity.id
_entity.type
_entity.pdbx_description
1 polymer ?
#
loop_
_entity_poly.entity_id
_entity_poly.type
_entity_poly.pdbx_seq_one_letter_code
_entity_poly.pdbx_strand_id
1 'polypeptide(L)'
;MTGKHCYEIWHNRDEHCEDCPGLRAIETGEFQQAEIANPDGRRWMIRASPVKDESDEVIGIVESALNITEQKLAEEAIRKSE
;
A
#
# COMPACT_ATOMS: atom_id res chain seq x y z
N MET A 1 10.13 -9.11 12.73
CA MET A 1 9.68 -8.12 11.74
C MET A 1 10.85 -7.34 11.17
N THR A 2 11.83 -6.92 11.98
CA THR A 2 13.09 -6.34 11.48
C THR A 2 13.87 -7.33 10.61
N GLY A 3 14.35 -6.88 9.46
CA GLY A 3 15.18 -7.68 8.53
C GLY A 3 14.43 -8.59 7.56
N LYS A 4 13.09 -8.57 7.55
CA LYS A 4 12.26 -9.28 6.57
C LYS A 4 11.52 -8.30 5.67
N HIS A 5 11.23 -8.70 4.44
CA HIS A 5 10.45 -7.90 3.51
C HIS A 5 8.95 -8.00 3.79
N CYS A 6 8.22 -6.95 3.41
CA CYS A 6 6.77 -6.90 3.59
C CYS A 6 6.05 -8.04 2.86
N TYR A 7 6.48 -8.38 1.64
CA TYR A 7 5.86 -9.44 0.83
C TYR A 7 6.03 -10.84 1.44
N GLU A 8 7.11 -11.09 2.18
CA GLU A 8 7.32 -12.34 2.93
C GLU A 8 6.35 -12.44 4.12
N ILE A 9 6.17 -11.33 4.85
CA ILE A 9 5.35 -11.30 6.07
C ILE A 9 3.86 -11.28 5.74
N TRP A 10 3.45 -10.45 4.79
CA TRP A 10 2.04 -10.15 4.53
C TRP A 10 1.43 -11.02 3.44
N HIS A 11 2.22 -11.41 2.44
CA HIS A 11 1.72 -12.13 1.27
C HIS A 11 2.30 -13.54 1.13
N ASN A 12 3.23 -13.93 2.01
CA ASN A 12 3.95 -15.19 1.95
C ASN A 12 4.52 -15.44 0.53
N ARG A 13 5.08 -14.38 -0.06
CA ARG A 13 5.75 -14.37 -1.36
C ARG A 13 7.26 -14.27 -1.17
N ASP A 14 8.00 -14.56 -2.24
CA ASP A 14 9.47 -14.41 -2.28
C ASP A 14 9.90 -13.17 -3.10
N GLU A 15 8.95 -12.46 -3.70
CA GLU A 15 9.18 -11.25 -4.50
C GLU A 15 8.20 -10.12 -4.15
N HIS A 16 8.60 -8.90 -4.47
CA HIS A 16 7.75 -7.72 -4.29
C HIS A 16 6.48 -7.82 -5.14
N CYS A 17 5.42 -7.15 -4.72
CA CYS A 17 4.20 -7.06 -5.53
C CYS A 17 4.52 -6.39 -6.89
N GLU A 18 3.88 -6.82 -7.97
CA GLU A 18 4.05 -6.22 -9.32
C GLU A 18 3.82 -4.71 -9.33
N ASP A 19 2.89 -4.22 -8.50
CA ASP A 19 2.49 -2.80 -8.46
C ASP A 19 2.65 -2.23 -7.03
N CYS A 20 3.83 -2.45 -6.44
CA CYS A 20 4.13 -2.04 -5.06
C CYS A 20 4.19 -0.50 -4.91
N PRO A 21 3.30 0.12 -4.11
CA PRO A 21 3.35 1.57 -3.88
C PRO A 21 4.63 2.00 -3.16
N GLY A 22 5.16 1.13 -2.29
CA GLY A 22 6.42 1.36 -1.58
C GLY A 22 7.61 1.51 -2.52
N LEU A 23 7.75 0.62 -3.51
CA LEU A 23 8.84 0.72 -4.51
C LEU A 23 8.71 1.99 -5.34
N ARG A 24 7.50 2.31 -5.82
CA ARG A 24 7.28 3.56 -6.57
C ARG A 24 7.62 4.79 -5.73
N ALA A 25 7.29 4.79 -4.44
CA ALA A 25 7.62 5.92 -3.56
C ALA A 25 9.13 6.08 -3.35
N ILE A 26 9.86 4.97 -3.31
CA ILE A 26 11.34 4.97 -3.27
C ILE A 26 11.91 5.52 -4.58
N GLU A 27 11.42 5.05 -5.72
CA GLU A 27 11.92 5.44 -7.05
C GLU A 27 11.59 6.90 -7.40
N THR A 28 10.39 7.37 -7.07
CA THR A 28 9.96 8.72 -7.43
C THR A 28 10.30 9.76 -6.37
N GLY A 29 10.58 9.35 -5.13
CA GLY A 29 10.71 10.27 -4.00
C GLY A 29 9.42 11.03 -3.68
N GLU A 30 8.27 10.51 -4.13
CA GLU A 30 6.95 11.13 -3.99
C GLU A 30 5.96 10.19 -3.31
N PHE A 31 4.89 10.77 -2.76
CA PHE A 31 3.81 10.00 -2.15
C PHE A 31 3.11 9.09 -3.18
N GLN A 32 2.91 7.83 -2.81
CA GLN A 32 2.20 6.85 -3.63
C GLN A 32 1.04 6.23 -2.85
N GLN A 33 -0.06 5.95 -3.55
CA GLN A 33 -1.18 5.19 -2.99
C GLN A 33 -1.76 4.22 -4.02
N ALA A 34 -2.28 3.09 -3.53
CA ALA A 34 -3.00 2.13 -4.35
C ALA A 34 -4.06 1.39 -3.52
N GLU A 35 -5.17 1.04 -4.17
CA GLU A 35 -6.14 0.09 -3.63
C GLU A 35 -5.78 -1.31 -4.09
N ILE A 36 -5.60 -2.23 -3.14
CA ILE A 36 -5.26 -3.63 -3.39
C ILE A 36 -6.43 -4.50 -2.92
N ALA A 37 -6.93 -5.35 -3.82
CA ALA A 37 -7.90 -6.37 -3.50
C ALA A 37 -7.18 -7.70 -3.23
N ASN A 38 -7.43 -8.28 -2.06
CA ASN A 38 -6.95 -9.62 -1.74
C ASN A 38 -7.91 -10.67 -2.32
N PRO A 39 -7.42 -11.89 -2.62
CA PRO A 39 -8.26 -13.00 -3.09
C PRO A 39 -9.39 -13.38 -2.11
N ASP A 40 -9.26 -13.03 -0.84
CA ASP A 40 -10.28 -13.24 0.20
C ASP A 40 -11.42 -12.21 0.18
N GLY A 41 -11.41 -11.27 -0.77
CA GLY A 41 -12.42 -10.24 -0.93
C GLY A 41 -12.19 -8.98 -0.10
N ARG A 42 -11.15 -8.93 0.75
CA ARG A 42 -10.78 -7.72 1.47
C ARG A 42 -10.13 -6.70 0.55
N ARG A 43 -10.51 -5.44 0.71
CA ARG A 43 -9.90 -4.29 0.02
C ARG A 43 -9.03 -3.50 0.99
N TRP A 44 -7.84 -3.16 0.55
CA TRP A 44 -6.84 -2.43 1.33
C TRP A 44 -6.42 -1.17 0.59
N MET A 45 -6.37 -0.04 1.30
CA MET A 45 -5.69 1.17 0.84
C MET A 45 -4.25 1.13 1.36
N ILE A 46 -3.30 1.01 0.46
CA ILE A 46 -1.87 1.13 0.77
C ILE A 46 -1.43 2.54 0.45
N ARG A 47 -0.74 3.18 1.40
CA ARG A 47 -0.12 4.49 1.22
C ARG A 47 1.34 4.39 1.61
N ALA A 48 2.22 4.89 0.76
CA ALA A 48 3.65 4.92 0.98
C ALA A 48 4.14 6.36 0.86
N SER A 49 4.74 6.85 1.95
CA SER A 49 5.37 8.16 2.00
C SER A 49 6.89 7.97 2.10
N PRO A 50 7.69 8.53 1.19
CA PRO A 50 9.13 8.49 1.30
C PRO A 50 9.60 9.33 2.49
N VAL A 51 10.64 8.85 3.15
CA VAL A 51 11.37 9.58 4.18
C VAL A 51 12.67 10.05 3.54
N LYS A 52 12.85 11.36 3.49
CA LYS A 52 14.03 12.00 2.90
C LYS A 52 14.95 12.53 3.99
N ASP A 53 16.26 12.56 3.71
CA ASP A 53 17.24 13.23 4.54
C ASP A 53 17.36 14.74 4.19
N GLU A 54 18.33 15.42 4.80
CA GLU A 54 18.58 16.86 4.56
C GLU A 54 19.09 17.17 3.14
N SER A 55 19.52 16.16 2.38
CA SER A 55 19.98 16.27 0.99
C SER A 55 18.87 15.94 -0.03
N ASP A 56 17.62 15.75 0.43
CA ASP A 56 16.46 15.29 -0.36
C ASP A 56 16.59 13.84 -0.89
N GLU A 57 17.53 13.05 -0.36
CA GLU A 57 17.71 11.65 -0.73
C GLU A 57 16.76 10.74 0.06
N VAL A 58 16.13 9.77 -0.62
CA VAL A 58 15.19 8.84 0.02
C VAL A 58 15.96 7.81 0.85
N ILE A 59 15.83 7.89 2.18
CA ILE A 59 16.47 6.96 3.13
C ILE A 59 15.54 5.84 3.61
N GLY A 60 14.26 5.90 3.23
CA GLY A 60 13.28 4.87 3.57
C GLY A 60 11.86 5.25 3.19
N ILE A 61 10.90 4.43 3.61
CA ILE A 61 9.47 4.70 3.43
C ILE A 61 8.69 4.41 4.71
N VAL A 62 7.62 5.16 4.92
CA VAL A 62 6.56 4.82 5.86
C VAL A 62 5.39 4.31 5.04
N GLU A 63 5.04 3.04 5.24
CA GLU A 63 3.88 2.41 4.61
C GLU A 63 2.74 2.24 5.63
N SER A 64 1.52 2.58 5.22
CA SER A 64 0.31 2.28 5.97
C SER A 64 -0.65 1.46 5.13
N ALA A 65 -1.15 0.36 5.71
CA ALA A 65 -2.17 -0.49 5.11
C ALA A 65 -3.49 -0.34 5.88
N LEU A 66 -4.50 0.23 5.24
CA LEU A 66 -5.82 0.43 5.82
C LEU A 66 -6.83 -0.51 5.17
N ASN A 67 -7.52 -1.34 5.95
CA ASN A 67 -8.63 -2.12 5.42
C ASN A 67 -9.82 -1.18 5.13
N ILE A 68 -10.22 -1.09 3.88
CA ILE A 68 -11.31 -0.23 3.39
C ILE A 68 -12.52 -1.04 2.91
N THR A 69 -12.59 -2.32 3.26
CA THR A 69 -13.64 -3.24 2.76
C THR A 69 -15.04 -2.72 3.09
N GLU A 70 -15.30 -2.38 4.36
CA GLU A 70 -16.60 -1.87 4.79
C GLU A 70 -16.96 -0.54 4.13
N GLN A 71 -15.99 0.37 4.01
CA GLN A 71 -16.17 1.65 3.35
C GLN A 71 -16.62 1.48 1.89
N LYS A 72 -15.94 0.59 1.16
CA LYS A 72 -16.26 0.32 -0.26
C LYS A 72 -17.62 -0.34 -0.44
N LEU A 73 -18.00 -1.25 0.45
CA LEU A 73 -19.33 -1.87 0.42
C LEU A 73 -20.43 -0.83 0.66
N ALA A 74 -20.22 0.11 1.59
CA ALA A 74 -21.15 1.21 1.82
C ALA A 74 -21.26 2.15 0.61
N GLU A 75 -20.13 2.54 0.00
CA GLU A 75 -20.10 3.35 -1.24
C GLU A 75 -20.86 2.67 -2.38
N GLU A 76 -20.67 1.36 -2.58
CA GLU A 76 -21.37 0.59 -3.61
C GLU A 76 -22.88 0.47 -3.36
N ALA A 77 -23.30 0.34 -2.10
CA ALA A 77 -24.70 0.28 -1.72
C ALA A 77 -25.41 1.62 -2.00
N ILE A 78 -24.76 2.75 -1.69
CA ILE A 78 -25.28 4.09 -1.99
C ILE A 78 -25.44 4.27 -3.50
N ARG A 79 -24.40 3.94 -4.29
CA ARG A 79 -24.43 4.09 -5.75
C ARG A 79 -25.52 3.26 -6.44
N LYS A 80 -25.96 2.14 -5.85
CA LYS A 80 -27.05 1.30 -6.39
C LYS A 80 -28.45 1.81 -6.02
N SER A 81 -28.54 2.75 -5.10
CA SER A 81 -29.79 3.34 -4.63
C SER A 81 -30.11 4.69 -5.32
N GLU A 82 -29.18 5.20 -6.14
CA GLU A 82 -29.39 6.31 -7.08
C GLU A 82 -29.82 5.79 -8.45
#